data_AF-A0A6N6VIL5-F1
#
_entry.id   AF-A0A6N6VIL5-F1
#
_cell.length_a   1.000
_cell.length_b   1.000
_cell.length_c   1.000
_cell.angle_alpha   90.00
_cell.angle_beta   90.00
_cell.angle_gamma   90.00
#
_symmetry.space_group_name_H-M   'P 1'
#
loop_
_entity.id
_entity.type
_entity.pdbx_description
1 polymer ?
#
loop_
_entity_poly.entity_id
_entity_poly.type
_entity_poly.pdbx_seq_one_letter_code
_entity_poly.pdbx_strand_id
1 'polypeptide(L)'
;MAALLLAVTPALADTLGTLPVSETPAPQGATTQGAGPQDTAPQDTAPQSIVPPGFGATNPASAPASFPGGAEPDAGVPQAVKSIPGSNGSGITVSTLGGVDASAAGLLDEKDGGLGPDMWRGATRSEVERYLAAMPVVTGSPVMNDLARRLLLTTAQPPEGAQSGASLLAIRLERLTLSGHADLAIELAKAAQADKSPAVALARARAALAAGAHDEACAALADIPTGSDPAHDATAAFSLKLSAFCQVLAGKKTEANLTLDLAREEGLDDPMFYSLVAEATDGLKLKAADPKQLDILDVALYRLAHRELPKNAGEIATVPVVQTLARDESLPPETRIIAGERAAMLGLIEPDELAKLYNLQPFTQVDFDGLKAATFPPEPAFRRALLYQAINAEILPTDRADLIRLMLSTGQSAGLYLSTVEVLLPALTQLTPSPTLRKLAPSAVRAFLLVGDRAHAAAWYALVAPQGQGLGREARELGALMRISDPQGPGGNGEQIEADLRADLRSGVSATRMFAAQEALLLQALGYSVPQDIVAAAATAAPTDLMNQLQNAGRKGAVGEVVLLSLVSIGPGGPDGAVPQVTAQAVSSLRAVNLGAEARRLATEALMGRSHAAPG
;
A
#
# COMPACT_ATOMS: atom_id res chain seq x y z
N MET A 1 -43.92 -9.85 43.19
CA MET A 1 -44.81 -10.14 42.05
C MET A 1 -43.97 -10.06 40.79
N ALA A 2 -43.91 -11.18 40.08
CA ALA A 2 -43.04 -11.41 38.93
C ALA A 2 -43.54 -10.71 37.67
N ALA A 3 -42.61 -10.28 36.81
CA ALA A 3 -42.86 -10.07 35.39
C ALA A 3 -41.56 -10.36 34.59
N LEU A 4 -41.70 -11.30 33.66
CA LEU A 4 -40.73 -11.86 32.74
C LEU A 4 -40.12 -10.81 31.79
N LEU A 5 -38.82 -10.93 31.53
CA LEU A 5 -38.14 -10.37 30.35
C LEU A 5 -37.56 -11.54 29.54
N LEU A 6 -38.09 -11.70 28.32
CA LEU A 6 -37.62 -12.64 27.30
C LEU A 6 -36.36 -12.08 26.63
N ALA A 7 -35.26 -12.83 26.72
CA ALA A 7 -34.09 -12.66 25.86
C ALA A 7 -34.23 -13.58 24.65
N VAL A 8 -34.10 -13.01 23.45
CA VAL A 8 -34.01 -13.75 22.18
C VAL A 8 -32.57 -13.63 21.69
N THR A 9 -31.87 -14.76 21.62
CA THR A 9 -30.66 -14.95 20.83
C THR A 9 -31.03 -15.69 19.54
N PRO A 10 -30.31 -15.48 18.44
CA PRO A 10 -30.15 -16.52 17.44
C PRO A 10 -28.68 -16.88 17.26
N ALA A 11 -28.38 -18.14 17.56
CA ALA A 11 -27.30 -18.88 16.93
C ALA A 11 -27.92 -19.61 15.72
N LEU A 12 -27.30 -19.53 14.54
CA LEU A 12 -27.45 -20.55 13.50
C LEU A 12 -26.21 -20.53 12.60
N ALA A 13 -25.73 -21.73 12.34
CA ALA A 13 -24.45 -22.08 11.75
C ALA A 13 -24.53 -22.27 10.23
N ASP A 14 -23.36 -22.17 9.61
CA ASP A 14 -23.03 -22.52 8.24
C ASP A 14 -23.52 -23.92 7.82
N THR A 15 -24.11 -24.01 6.63
CA THR A 15 -24.03 -25.19 5.76
C THR A 15 -24.15 -24.75 4.30
N LEU A 16 -23.01 -24.56 3.62
CA LEU A 16 -22.95 -24.48 2.16
C LEU A 16 -22.51 -25.83 1.60
N GLY A 17 -23.31 -26.34 0.67
CA GLY A 17 -23.20 -27.66 0.07
C GLY A 17 -22.02 -27.82 -0.87
N THR A 18 -21.39 -28.98 -0.76
CA THR A 18 -20.40 -29.52 -1.70
C THR A 18 -21.10 -30.29 -2.82
N LEU A 19 -20.84 -29.93 -4.08
CA LEU A 19 -21.11 -30.78 -5.25
C LEU A 19 -19.83 -31.54 -5.66
N PRO A 20 -19.93 -32.78 -6.19
CA PRO A 20 -18.80 -33.70 -6.30
C PRO A 20 -18.06 -33.56 -7.64
N VAL A 21 -16.74 -33.76 -7.59
CA VAL A 21 -15.87 -33.93 -8.77
C VAL A 21 -15.73 -35.42 -9.07
N SER A 22 -15.99 -35.80 -10.32
CA SER A 22 -15.89 -37.17 -10.83
C SER A 22 -14.44 -37.57 -11.09
N GLU A 23 -13.97 -38.64 -10.46
CA GLU A 23 -12.72 -39.32 -10.78
C GLU A 23 -12.94 -40.31 -11.94
N THR A 24 -12.02 -40.31 -12.91
CA THR A 24 -11.88 -41.36 -13.94
C THR A 24 -10.63 -42.19 -13.64
N PRO A 25 -10.65 -43.53 -13.79
CA PRO A 25 -9.59 -44.40 -13.29
C PRO A 25 -8.48 -44.65 -14.32
N ALA A 26 -7.23 -44.75 -13.84
CA ALA A 26 -6.10 -45.27 -14.60
C ALA A 26 -6.02 -46.81 -14.47
N PRO A 27 -5.66 -47.55 -15.54
CA PRO A 27 -5.66 -49.00 -15.53
C PRO A 27 -4.37 -49.60 -14.94
N GLN A 28 -4.55 -50.70 -14.22
CA GLN A 28 -3.48 -51.60 -13.77
C GLN A 28 -3.04 -52.52 -14.91
N GLY A 29 -1.73 -52.76 -15.01
CA GLY A 29 -1.11 -53.80 -15.82
C GLY A 29 -0.01 -54.49 -15.02
N ALA A 30 -0.04 -55.83 -15.01
CA ALA A 30 0.61 -56.70 -14.04
C ALA A 30 1.99 -57.26 -14.49
N THR A 31 2.83 -57.50 -13.48
CA THR A 31 3.77 -58.62 -13.23
C THR A 31 4.72 -59.14 -14.33
N THR A 32 6.01 -59.29 -13.97
CA THR A 32 6.71 -60.61 -13.91
C THR A 32 8.04 -60.52 -13.15
N GLN A 33 8.34 -61.60 -12.41
CA GLN A 33 9.50 -61.82 -11.55
C GLN A 33 10.69 -62.43 -12.32
N GLY A 34 11.91 -62.22 -11.82
CA GLY A 34 13.10 -63.02 -12.14
C GLY A 34 14.27 -62.68 -11.22
N ALA A 35 14.75 -63.65 -10.44
CA ALA A 35 15.75 -63.51 -9.37
C ALA A 35 17.17 -63.85 -9.82
N GLY A 36 18.19 -63.23 -9.19
CA GLY A 36 19.60 -63.69 -9.19
C GLY A 36 20.63 -62.59 -8.86
N PRO A 37 21.59 -62.78 -7.92
CA PRO A 37 22.27 -61.68 -7.22
C PRO A 37 23.73 -61.42 -7.66
N GLN A 38 24.26 -60.20 -7.46
CA GLN A 38 25.67 -59.93 -7.10
C GLN A 38 25.97 -58.44 -6.78
N ASP A 39 26.31 -58.21 -5.51
CA ASP A 39 27.35 -57.34 -4.90
C ASP A 39 27.73 -55.91 -5.35
N THR A 40 27.81 -55.05 -4.32
CA THR A 40 28.66 -53.83 -4.08
C THR A 40 28.26 -52.53 -4.80
N ALA A 41 28.10 -51.34 -4.19
CA ALA A 41 28.36 -50.76 -2.88
C ALA A 41 27.40 -49.54 -2.65
N PRO A 42 27.17 -49.04 -1.41
CA PRO A 42 26.23 -47.95 -1.17
C PRO A 42 26.83 -46.58 -1.53
N GLN A 43 26.15 -45.83 -2.41
CA GLN A 43 26.34 -44.39 -2.54
C GLN A 43 25.54 -43.69 -1.44
N ASP A 44 26.24 -43.05 -0.50
CA ASP A 44 25.67 -42.09 0.44
C ASP A 44 25.11 -40.88 -0.33
N THR A 45 23.81 -40.89 -0.60
CA THR A 45 23.07 -39.67 -0.95
C THR A 45 22.56 -39.04 0.33
N ALA A 46 23.33 -38.11 0.89
CA ALA A 46 22.83 -37.16 1.88
C ALA A 46 21.72 -36.28 1.25
N PRO A 47 20.67 -35.91 1.99
CA PRO A 47 19.60 -35.07 1.46
C PRO A 47 20.13 -33.68 1.10
N GLN A 48 19.85 -33.24 -0.14
CA GLN A 48 20.20 -31.91 -0.64
C GLN A 48 19.29 -30.83 -0.02
N SER A 49 19.91 -29.74 0.43
CA SER A 49 19.23 -28.56 0.98
C SER A 49 18.42 -27.81 -0.09
N ILE A 50 17.15 -27.49 0.21
CA ILE A 50 16.23 -26.73 -0.65
C ILE A 50 16.31 -25.20 -0.36
N VAL A 51 17.26 -24.75 0.47
CA VAL A 51 17.40 -23.33 0.82
C VAL A 51 18.75 -22.78 0.31
N PRO A 52 18.78 -21.76 -0.57
CA PRO A 52 20.02 -21.07 -0.91
C PRO A 52 20.51 -20.27 0.31
N PRO A 53 21.83 -20.21 0.58
CA PRO A 53 22.35 -19.41 1.67
C PRO A 53 21.99 -17.93 1.47
N GLY A 54 21.35 -17.35 2.50
CA GLY A 54 21.14 -15.91 2.61
C GLY A 54 22.49 -15.20 2.68
N PHE A 55 22.62 -14.08 1.95
CA PHE A 55 23.82 -13.26 1.98
C PHE A 55 24.04 -12.70 3.40
N GLY A 56 25.09 -13.19 4.05
CA GLY A 56 25.67 -12.63 5.26
C GLY A 56 27.20 -12.71 5.16
N ALA A 57 27.84 -11.55 5.26
CA ALA A 57 29.28 -11.31 5.42
C ALA A 57 30.22 -11.72 4.26
N THR A 58 30.43 -10.80 3.31
CA THR A 58 31.79 -10.55 2.77
C THR A 58 32.02 -9.05 2.59
N ASN A 59 32.98 -8.51 3.34
CA ASN A 59 33.58 -7.20 3.05
C ASN A 59 34.46 -7.35 1.79
N PRO A 60 34.36 -6.48 0.77
CA PRO A 60 35.39 -6.43 -0.25
C PRO A 60 36.60 -5.67 0.31
N ALA A 61 37.61 -6.43 0.72
CA ALA A 61 38.96 -5.91 0.89
C ALA A 61 39.48 -5.44 -0.48
N SER A 62 39.94 -4.19 -0.52
CA SER A 62 40.56 -3.53 -1.64
C SER A 62 41.86 -4.23 -2.06
N ALA A 63 41.92 -4.65 -3.33
CA ALA A 63 43.17 -4.96 -4.02
C ALA A 63 43.39 -3.92 -5.13
N PRO A 64 44.62 -3.39 -5.30
CA PRO A 64 44.90 -2.30 -6.22
C PRO A 64 44.93 -2.77 -7.68
N ALA A 65 44.19 -2.07 -8.54
CA ALA A 65 44.25 -2.26 -9.99
C ALA A 65 45.50 -1.57 -10.56
N SER A 66 46.41 -2.38 -11.12
CA SER A 66 47.53 -1.95 -11.95
C SER A 66 47.09 -1.78 -13.41
N PHE A 67 47.24 -0.58 -13.96
CA PHE A 67 47.01 -0.26 -15.37
C PHE A 67 48.26 -0.58 -16.22
N PRO A 68 48.14 -1.33 -17.34
CA PRO A 68 49.10 -1.25 -18.43
C PRO A 68 48.73 -0.11 -19.39
N GLY A 69 49.71 0.71 -19.74
CA GLY A 69 49.54 1.89 -20.59
C GLY A 69 49.40 1.57 -22.09
N GLY A 70 48.65 2.47 -22.75
CA GLY A 70 48.88 3.05 -24.07
C GLY A 70 49.24 2.14 -25.25
N ALA A 71 48.26 1.93 -26.14
CA ALA A 71 48.49 1.85 -27.58
C ALA A 71 47.33 2.56 -28.31
N GLU A 72 47.65 3.61 -29.08
CA GLU A 72 46.69 4.30 -29.96
C GLU A 72 46.28 3.39 -31.13
N PRO A 73 44.98 3.27 -31.46
CA PRO A 73 44.56 2.66 -32.72
C PRO A 73 44.59 3.70 -33.85
N ASP A 74 45.26 3.31 -34.92
CA ASP A 74 45.44 3.96 -36.20
C ASP A 74 44.10 4.35 -36.87
N ALA A 75 44.04 5.53 -37.47
CA ALA A 75 42.84 6.08 -38.11
C ALA A 75 42.60 5.45 -39.48
N GLY A 76 41.85 4.34 -39.49
CA GLY A 76 41.36 3.69 -40.71
C GLY A 76 40.11 4.38 -41.29
N VAL A 77 40.20 4.80 -42.55
CA VAL A 77 39.13 5.41 -43.36
C VAL A 77 37.88 4.51 -43.45
N PRO A 78 36.65 5.02 -43.28
CA PRO A 78 35.44 4.19 -43.41
C PRO A 78 35.21 3.79 -44.87
N GLN A 79 35.24 2.47 -45.15
CA GLN A 79 34.69 1.94 -46.40
C GLN A 79 33.17 1.92 -46.33
N ALA A 80 32.53 2.63 -47.27
CA ALA A 80 31.09 2.61 -47.46
C ALA A 80 30.65 1.25 -48.01
N VAL A 81 29.99 0.46 -47.16
CA VAL A 81 29.26 -0.75 -47.59
C VAL A 81 27.94 -0.29 -48.22
N LYS A 82 27.83 -0.39 -49.54
CA LYS A 82 26.56 -0.22 -50.26
C LYS A 82 25.69 -1.46 -50.04
N SER A 83 24.62 -1.34 -49.28
CA SER A 83 23.55 -2.33 -49.19
C SER A 83 22.67 -2.28 -50.44
N ILE A 84 22.41 -3.45 -51.03
CA ILE A 84 21.49 -3.66 -52.15
C ILE A 84 20.09 -3.90 -51.56
N PRO A 85 19.04 -3.16 -51.95
CA PRO A 85 17.68 -3.40 -51.48
C PRO A 85 17.12 -4.73 -52.04
N GLY A 86 16.57 -5.59 -51.17
CA GLY A 86 15.77 -6.75 -51.59
C GLY A 86 16.17 -8.15 -51.09
N SER A 87 17.04 -8.29 -50.08
CA SER A 87 17.29 -9.63 -49.50
C SER A 87 16.20 -9.99 -48.49
N ASN A 88 15.38 -10.98 -48.84
CA ASN A 88 14.33 -11.56 -48.00
C ASN A 88 14.93 -12.15 -46.71
N GLY A 89 14.62 -11.55 -45.55
CA GLY A 89 14.95 -12.16 -44.26
C GLY A 89 15.08 -11.23 -43.05
N SER A 90 15.20 -9.92 -43.22
CA SER A 90 15.21 -8.98 -42.09
C SER A 90 13.91 -8.17 -42.07
N GLY A 91 13.03 -8.47 -41.12
CA GLY A 91 11.96 -7.55 -40.75
C GLY A 91 12.61 -6.21 -40.38
N ILE A 92 12.36 -5.19 -41.20
CA ILE A 92 12.81 -3.84 -40.92
C ILE A 92 11.97 -3.36 -39.72
N THR A 93 12.53 -3.45 -38.51
CA THR A 93 12.06 -2.66 -37.39
C THR A 93 12.47 -1.23 -37.68
N VAL A 94 11.52 -0.43 -38.15
CA VAL A 94 11.67 1.02 -38.20
C VAL A 94 11.64 1.52 -36.75
N SER A 95 12.78 1.47 -36.07
CA SER A 95 12.99 2.33 -34.89
C SER A 95 13.09 3.75 -35.41
N THR A 96 12.02 4.52 -35.24
CA THR A 96 12.09 5.97 -35.34
C THR A 96 13.10 6.45 -34.31
N LEU A 97 14.28 6.90 -34.76
CA LEU A 97 15.10 7.82 -33.98
C LEU A 97 14.31 9.15 -33.91
N GLY A 98 13.70 9.45 -32.76
CA GLY A 98 13.01 10.72 -32.57
C GLY A 98 12.21 10.79 -31.28
N GLY A 99 12.71 11.60 -30.33
CA GLY A 99 12.04 11.93 -29.07
C GLY A 99 12.59 11.17 -27.86
N VAL A 100 12.82 11.89 -26.76
CA VAL A 100 12.96 11.27 -25.43
C VAL A 100 11.63 10.59 -25.11
N ASP A 101 11.63 9.29 -24.79
CA ASP A 101 10.41 8.56 -24.37
C ASP A 101 9.78 9.33 -23.19
N ALA A 102 8.52 9.76 -23.33
CA ALA A 102 7.81 10.53 -22.30
C ALA A 102 7.74 9.79 -20.96
N SER A 103 7.87 8.45 -20.99
CA SER A 103 7.94 7.59 -19.81
C SER A 103 9.20 7.82 -18.97
N ALA A 104 10.23 8.48 -19.52
CA ALA A 104 11.45 8.81 -18.80
C ALA A 104 11.28 9.97 -17.80
N ALA A 105 10.23 10.77 -17.98
CA ALA A 105 9.94 11.92 -17.13
C ALA A 105 9.70 11.51 -15.67
N GLY A 106 10.05 12.39 -14.75
CA GLY A 106 9.81 12.21 -13.32
C GLY A 106 9.84 13.55 -12.60
N LEU A 107 9.42 13.52 -11.34
CA LEU A 107 9.45 14.65 -10.41
C LEU A 107 10.51 14.47 -9.32
N LEU A 108 11.06 13.26 -9.18
CA LEU A 108 12.10 12.94 -8.21
C LEU A 108 13.39 12.52 -8.91
N ASP A 109 14.51 13.04 -8.43
CA ASP A 109 15.86 12.51 -8.68
C ASP A 109 16.42 11.88 -7.39
N GLU A 110 17.63 11.34 -7.41
CA GLU A 110 18.24 10.70 -6.22
C GLU A 110 18.37 11.63 -5.00
N LYS A 111 18.51 12.95 -5.21
CA LYS A 111 18.67 13.93 -4.13
C LYS A 111 17.34 14.18 -3.42
N ASP A 112 16.24 14.10 -4.16
CA ASP A 112 14.88 14.27 -3.66
C ASP A 112 14.21 12.92 -3.30
N GLY A 113 15.01 11.85 -3.19
CA GLY A 113 14.55 10.53 -2.75
C GLY A 113 14.10 9.58 -3.88
N GLY A 114 14.30 9.92 -5.14
CA GLY A 114 14.11 9.05 -6.29
C GLY A 114 15.00 7.78 -6.25
N LEU A 115 14.66 6.79 -7.07
CA LEU A 115 15.28 5.47 -7.09
C LEU A 115 16.47 5.35 -8.08
N GLY A 116 16.89 6.47 -8.65
CA GLY A 116 18.01 6.57 -9.58
C GLY A 116 17.63 6.36 -11.05
N PRO A 117 18.43 6.91 -11.99
CA PRO A 117 18.12 6.88 -13.42
C PRO A 117 18.15 5.46 -14.02
N ASP A 118 18.90 4.55 -13.39
CA ASP A 118 19.08 3.16 -13.82
C ASP A 118 18.18 2.17 -13.04
N MET A 119 17.12 2.64 -12.38
CA MET A 119 16.28 1.80 -11.50
C MET A 119 15.72 0.53 -12.18
N TRP A 120 15.59 0.55 -13.51
CA TRP A 120 15.05 -0.55 -14.33
C TRP A 120 16.13 -1.44 -14.97
N ARG A 121 17.39 -1.31 -14.56
CA ARG A 121 18.52 -2.05 -15.15
C ARG A 121 18.25 -3.56 -15.22
N GLY A 122 18.21 -4.10 -16.44
CA GLY A 122 18.04 -5.54 -16.69
C GLY A 122 16.64 -6.08 -16.43
N ALA A 123 15.64 -5.20 -16.24
CA ALA A 123 14.22 -5.53 -16.19
C ALA A 123 13.61 -5.40 -17.60
N THR A 124 12.66 -6.28 -17.92
CA THR A 124 11.98 -6.22 -19.22
C THR A 124 10.75 -5.31 -19.15
N ARG A 125 10.51 -4.55 -20.22
CA ARG A 125 9.40 -3.60 -20.29
C ARG A 125 8.03 -4.24 -20.05
N SER A 126 7.77 -5.40 -20.66
CA SER A 126 6.49 -6.11 -20.51
C SER A 126 6.22 -6.59 -19.08
N GLU A 127 7.26 -6.99 -18.35
CA GLU A 127 7.11 -7.38 -16.93
C GLU A 127 6.86 -6.16 -16.05
N VAL A 128 7.58 -5.07 -16.27
CA VAL A 128 7.38 -3.81 -15.54
C VAL A 128 5.98 -3.26 -15.77
N GLU A 129 5.50 -3.22 -17.02
CA GLU A 129 4.13 -2.78 -17.35
C GLU A 129 3.08 -3.64 -16.62
N ARG A 130 3.23 -4.97 -16.67
CA ARG A 130 2.34 -5.93 -16.01
C ARG A 130 2.32 -5.74 -14.49
N TYR A 131 3.50 -5.60 -13.86
CA TYR A 131 3.57 -5.45 -12.40
C TYR A 131 3.14 -4.07 -11.93
N LEU A 132 3.42 -2.99 -12.67
CA LEU A 132 2.87 -1.67 -12.37
C LEU A 132 1.34 -1.66 -12.48
N ALA A 133 0.77 -2.41 -13.41
CA ALA A 133 -0.67 -2.60 -13.53
C ALA A 133 -1.26 -3.53 -12.43
N ALA A 134 -0.45 -4.37 -11.80
CA ALA A 134 -0.88 -5.23 -10.69
C ALA A 134 -0.59 -4.65 -9.30
N MET A 135 0.23 -3.60 -9.22
CA MET A 135 0.68 -3.00 -7.97
C MET A 135 -0.51 -2.49 -7.13
N PRO A 136 -0.55 -2.77 -5.82
CA PRO A 136 -1.56 -2.20 -4.94
C PRO A 136 -1.58 -0.67 -5.08
N VAL A 137 -2.78 -0.11 -5.27
CA VAL A 137 -2.96 1.34 -5.37
C VAL A 137 -2.79 2.01 -4.01
N VAL A 138 -3.33 1.36 -2.99
CA VAL A 138 -3.38 1.87 -1.62
C VAL A 138 -3.17 0.71 -0.66
N THR A 139 -2.39 0.98 0.39
CA THR A 139 -2.17 0.03 1.49
C THR A 139 -2.30 0.78 2.83
N GLY A 140 -2.53 0.04 3.92
CA GLY A 140 -2.41 0.60 5.28
C GLY A 140 -0.94 0.80 5.73
N SER A 141 0.03 0.58 4.85
CA SER A 141 1.47 0.63 5.15
C SER A 141 2.09 1.93 4.62
N PRO A 142 2.51 2.85 5.50
CA PRO A 142 3.17 4.10 5.10
C PRO A 142 4.41 3.86 4.28
N VAL A 143 5.25 2.88 4.66
CA VAL A 143 6.47 2.60 3.90
C VAL A 143 6.18 2.09 2.49
N MET A 144 5.13 1.28 2.31
CA MET A 144 4.72 0.82 0.98
C MET A 144 4.16 1.97 0.15
N ASN A 145 3.32 2.83 0.74
CA ASN A 145 2.76 3.99 0.04
C ASN A 145 3.88 4.99 -0.35
N ASP A 146 4.87 5.21 0.50
CA ASP A 146 6.07 6.02 0.20
C ASP A 146 6.90 5.42 -0.96
N LEU A 147 7.19 4.12 -0.87
CA LEU A 147 7.93 3.40 -1.91
C LEU A 147 7.19 3.42 -3.26
N ALA A 148 5.87 3.23 -3.26
CA ALA A 148 5.05 3.31 -4.46
C ALA A 148 5.09 4.72 -5.06
N ARG A 149 4.90 5.77 -4.24
CA ARG A 149 5.00 7.17 -4.69
C ARG A 149 6.36 7.46 -5.32
N ARG A 150 7.45 7.06 -4.67
CA ARG A 150 8.83 7.26 -5.17
C ARG A 150 9.08 6.49 -6.47
N LEU A 151 8.61 5.23 -6.56
CA LEU A 151 8.67 4.42 -7.78
C LEU A 151 7.96 5.11 -8.95
N LEU A 152 6.76 5.65 -8.71
CA LEU A 152 5.93 6.29 -9.74
C LEU A 152 6.43 7.68 -10.14
N LEU A 153 7.25 8.35 -9.33
CA LEU A 153 7.70 9.72 -9.59
C LEU A 153 9.18 9.84 -9.96
N THR A 154 9.97 8.78 -9.84
CA THR A 154 11.39 8.80 -10.20
C THR A 154 11.59 9.09 -11.68
N THR A 155 12.52 10.00 -11.99
CA THR A 155 13.05 10.21 -13.34
C THR A 155 14.01 9.08 -13.68
N ALA A 156 13.71 8.29 -14.71
CA ALA A 156 14.50 7.09 -15.02
C ALA A 156 14.49 6.73 -16.49
N GLN A 157 15.53 6.05 -16.95
CA GLN A 157 15.51 5.43 -18.28
C GLN A 157 14.43 4.34 -18.30
N PRO A 158 13.51 4.34 -19.28
CA PRO A 158 12.49 3.30 -19.38
C PRO A 158 13.12 1.90 -19.48
N PRO A 159 12.44 0.85 -18.99
CA PRO A 159 12.92 -0.52 -19.11
C PRO A 159 13.11 -0.94 -20.57
N GLU A 160 14.05 -1.85 -20.80
CA GLU A 160 14.39 -2.36 -22.13
C GLU A 160 13.24 -3.18 -22.72
N GLY A 161 12.92 -2.93 -24.00
CA GLY A 161 11.90 -3.68 -24.73
C GLY A 161 11.09 -2.81 -25.70
N ALA A 162 10.22 -3.45 -26.49
CA ALA A 162 9.40 -2.77 -27.48
C ALA A 162 8.34 -1.86 -26.83
N GLN A 163 8.13 -0.68 -27.42
CA GLN A 163 7.11 0.32 -27.03
C GLN A 163 5.67 -0.04 -27.45
N SER A 164 5.43 -1.28 -27.89
CA SER A 164 4.12 -1.72 -28.39
C SER A 164 3.12 -2.14 -27.29
N GLY A 165 3.53 -2.05 -26.02
CA GLY A 165 2.73 -2.40 -24.85
C GLY A 165 1.89 -1.25 -24.30
N ALA A 166 1.54 -1.33 -23.02
CA ALA A 166 0.79 -0.27 -22.35
C ALA A 166 1.67 0.99 -22.16
N SER A 167 1.06 2.18 -22.19
CA SER A 167 1.81 3.41 -21.89
C SER A 167 2.23 3.41 -20.42
N LEU A 168 3.54 3.30 -20.15
CA LEU A 168 4.11 3.38 -18.80
C LEU A 168 3.75 4.70 -18.13
N LEU A 169 3.78 5.81 -18.87
CA LEU A 169 3.34 7.11 -18.37
C LEU A 169 1.86 7.06 -17.95
N ALA A 170 0.97 6.52 -18.79
CA ALA A 170 -0.45 6.41 -18.46
C ALA A 170 -0.69 5.56 -17.18
N ILE A 171 0.02 4.44 -17.02
CA ILE A 171 -0.06 3.61 -15.81
C ILE A 171 0.39 4.42 -14.58
N ARG A 172 1.47 5.20 -14.69
CA ARG A 172 1.97 6.00 -13.57
C ARG A 172 0.97 7.07 -13.14
N LEU A 173 0.40 7.80 -14.10
CA LEU A 173 -0.62 8.82 -13.86
C LEU A 173 -1.88 8.25 -13.22
N GLU A 174 -2.34 7.10 -13.72
CA GLU A 174 -3.51 6.41 -13.18
C GLU A 174 -3.26 5.94 -11.75
N ARG A 175 -2.10 5.32 -11.46
CA ARG A 175 -1.76 4.86 -10.11
C ARG A 175 -1.66 6.01 -9.12
N LEU A 176 -1.03 7.12 -9.50
CA LEU A 176 -0.96 8.33 -8.67
C LEU A 176 -2.37 8.84 -8.36
N THR A 177 -3.21 9.00 -9.39
CA THR A 177 -4.60 9.47 -9.22
C THR A 177 -5.41 8.55 -8.31
N LEU A 178 -5.40 7.23 -8.58
CA LEU A 178 -6.13 6.24 -7.80
C LEU A 178 -5.64 6.16 -6.34
N SER A 179 -4.37 6.51 -6.09
CA SER A 179 -3.79 6.57 -4.75
C SER A 179 -4.04 7.89 -4.01
N GLY A 180 -4.76 8.84 -4.62
CA GLY A 180 -5.08 10.16 -4.05
C GLY A 180 -4.08 11.27 -4.38
N HIS A 181 -3.06 11.00 -5.20
CA HIS A 181 -2.02 11.96 -5.58
C HIS A 181 -2.30 12.58 -6.96
N ALA A 182 -3.52 13.11 -7.14
CA ALA A 182 -3.96 13.68 -8.42
C ALA A 182 -3.16 14.92 -8.84
N ASP A 183 -2.73 15.72 -7.87
CA ASP A 183 -1.81 16.85 -8.04
C ASP A 183 -0.46 16.41 -8.63
N LEU A 184 0.17 15.38 -8.04
CA LEU A 184 1.44 14.83 -8.53
C LEU A 184 1.28 14.17 -9.90
N ALA A 185 0.12 13.56 -10.19
CA ALA A 185 -0.18 13.06 -11.53
C ALA A 185 -0.23 14.21 -12.55
N ILE A 186 -0.89 15.33 -12.23
CA ILE A 186 -0.93 16.52 -13.12
C ILE A 186 0.48 17.09 -13.33
N GLU A 187 1.29 17.19 -12.28
CA GLU A 187 2.67 17.67 -12.38
C GLU A 187 3.55 16.74 -13.23
N LEU A 188 3.47 15.43 -13.02
CA LEU A 188 4.20 14.44 -13.82
C LEU A 188 3.78 14.51 -15.29
N ALA A 189 2.48 14.64 -15.54
CA ALA A 189 1.93 14.78 -16.88
C ALA A 189 2.44 16.03 -17.61
N LYS A 190 2.65 17.13 -16.88
CA LYS A 190 3.24 18.39 -17.37
C LYS A 190 4.74 18.22 -17.66
N ALA A 191 5.47 17.55 -16.76
CA ALA A 191 6.90 17.26 -16.93
C ALA A 191 7.20 16.36 -18.15
N ALA A 192 6.29 15.43 -18.44
CA ALA A 192 6.42 14.48 -19.56
C ALA A 192 6.14 15.07 -20.97
N GLN A 193 6.04 16.41 -21.10
CA GLN A 193 5.87 17.15 -22.36
C GLN A 193 4.84 16.55 -23.34
N ALA A 194 3.60 17.04 -23.31
CA ALA A 194 2.56 16.90 -24.35
C ALA A 194 2.43 15.54 -25.06
N ASP A 195 2.76 14.41 -24.43
CA ASP A 195 2.28 13.10 -24.90
C ASP A 195 0.76 13.14 -24.89
N LYS A 196 0.15 13.12 -26.07
CA LYS A 196 -1.30 13.17 -26.30
C LYS A 196 -1.85 11.82 -26.73
N SER A 197 -1.10 10.73 -26.49
CA SER A 197 -1.62 9.40 -26.74
C SER A 197 -2.92 9.19 -25.96
N PRO A 198 -3.90 8.48 -26.54
CA PRO A 198 -5.19 8.20 -25.91
C PRO A 198 -5.13 7.79 -24.44
N ALA A 199 -4.21 6.89 -24.09
CA ALA A 199 -4.06 6.39 -22.73
C ALA A 199 -3.58 7.49 -21.76
N VAL A 200 -2.66 8.35 -22.19
CA VAL A 200 -2.16 9.47 -21.39
C VAL A 200 -3.22 10.56 -21.25
N ALA A 201 -3.96 10.86 -22.33
CA ALA A 201 -5.08 11.80 -22.29
C ALA A 201 -6.17 11.36 -21.31
N LEU A 202 -6.53 10.07 -21.31
CA LEU A 202 -7.47 9.49 -20.36
C LEU A 202 -7.00 9.64 -18.91
N ALA A 203 -5.75 9.27 -18.62
CA ALA A 203 -5.20 9.38 -17.27
C ALA A 203 -5.10 10.84 -16.80
N ARG A 204 -4.75 11.77 -17.70
CA ARG A 204 -4.76 13.22 -17.43
C ARG A 204 -6.17 13.72 -17.10
N ALA A 205 -7.19 13.31 -17.84
CA ALA A 205 -8.56 13.73 -17.58
C ALA A 205 -9.04 13.28 -16.19
N ARG A 206 -8.71 12.05 -15.79
CA ARG A 206 -9.03 11.52 -14.45
C ARG A 206 -8.30 12.30 -13.34
N ALA A 207 -7.00 12.53 -13.50
CA ALA A 207 -6.21 13.31 -12.56
C ALA A 207 -6.77 14.74 -12.42
N ALA A 208 -7.07 15.40 -13.55
CA ALA A 208 -7.63 16.73 -13.59
C ALA A 208 -9.00 16.81 -12.88
N LEU A 209 -9.91 15.86 -13.13
CA LEU A 209 -11.18 15.82 -12.40
C LEU A 209 -10.98 15.60 -10.89
N ALA A 210 -10.09 14.67 -10.49
CA ALA A 210 -9.82 14.40 -9.08
C ALA A 210 -9.28 15.64 -8.34
N ALA A 211 -8.49 16.46 -9.03
CA ALA A 211 -7.98 17.73 -8.54
C ALA A 211 -8.97 18.91 -8.68
N GLY A 212 -10.17 18.70 -9.25
CA GLY A 212 -11.14 19.76 -9.53
C GLY A 212 -10.76 20.71 -10.68
N ALA A 213 -9.74 20.37 -11.48
CA ALA A 213 -9.32 21.11 -12.66
C ALA A 213 -10.20 20.77 -13.87
N HIS A 214 -11.48 21.16 -13.81
CA HIS A 214 -12.50 20.76 -14.80
C HIS A 214 -12.16 21.18 -16.23
N ASP A 215 -11.58 22.37 -16.42
CA ASP A 215 -11.17 22.86 -17.74
C ASP A 215 -10.06 21.98 -18.35
N GLU A 216 -9.07 21.57 -17.55
CA GLU A 216 -8.01 20.66 -18.00
C GLU A 216 -8.58 19.27 -18.34
N ALA A 217 -9.53 18.77 -17.56
CA ALA A 217 -10.21 17.51 -17.84
C ALA A 217 -10.99 17.53 -19.15
N CYS A 218 -11.76 18.61 -19.39
CA CYS A 218 -12.53 18.77 -20.62
C CYS A 218 -11.66 19.01 -21.85
N ALA A 219 -10.50 19.66 -21.70
CA ALA A 219 -9.53 19.83 -22.78
C ALA A 219 -8.91 18.49 -23.21
N ALA A 220 -8.64 17.58 -22.27
CA ALA A 220 -8.07 16.26 -22.55
C ALA A 220 -9.00 15.36 -23.39
N LEU A 221 -10.32 15.60 -23.37
CA LEU A 221 -11.31 14.82 -24.11
C LEU A 221 -11.06 14.79 -25.63
N ALA A 222 -10.45 15.84 -26.19
CA ALA A 222 -10.14 15.92 -27.63
C ALA A 222 -9.17 14.83 -28.11
N ASP A 223 -8.34 14.31 -27.21
CA ASP A 223 -7.33 13.29 -27.49
C ASP A 223 -7.77 11.88 -27.02
N ILE A 224 -8.97 11.74 -26.44
CA ILE A 224 -9.53 10.47 -25.98
C ILE A 224 -10.45 9.90 -27.06
N PRO A 225 -10.21 8.66 -27.56
CA PRO A 225 -11.09 8.01 -28.52
C PRO A 225 -12.51 7.87 -27.98
N THR A 226 -13.49 8.16 -28.83
CA THR A 226 -14.88 7.78 -28.59
C THR A 226 -14.97 6.26 -28.72
N GLY A 227 -14.98 5.57 -27.58
CA GLY A 227 -15.25 4.13 -27.54
C GLY A 227 -16.67 3.84 -28.02
N SER A 228 -16.90 2.63 -28.51
CA SER A 228 -18.18 2.22 -29.11
C SER A 228 -19.02 1.28 -28.23
N ASP A 229 -18.56 0.95 -27.02
CA ASP A 229 -19.27 0.01 -26.13
C ASP A 229 -19.17 0.46 -24.66
N PRO A 230 -19.79 1.58 -24.28
CA PRO A 230 -19.80 2.07 -22.90
C PRO A 230 -20.50 1.12 -21.91
N ALA A 231 -21.27 0.12 -22.37
CA ALA A 231 -21.87 -0.87 -21.49
C ALA A 231 -20.86 -1.89 -20.94
N HIS A 232 -19.81 -2.21 -21.70
CA HIS A 232 -18.83 -3.24 -21.33
C HIS A 232 -17.38 -2.74 -21.26
N ASP A 233 -17.09 -1.53 -21.74
CA ASP A 233 -15.79 -0.88 -21.66
C ASP A 233 -15.81 0.33 -20.71
N ALA A 234 -15.11 0.21 -19.59
CA ALA A 234 -15.00 1.26 -18.58
C ALA A 234 -14.35 2.57 -19.11
N THR A 235 -13.47 2.47 -20.11
CA THR A 235 -12.88 3.65 -20.75
C THR A 235 -13.92 4.35 -21.62
N ALA A 236 -14.67 3.60 -22.43
CA ALA A 236 -15.75 4.14 -23.23
C ALA A 236 -16.83 4.78 -22.34
N ALA A 237 -17.22 4.12 -21.25
CA ALA A 237 -18.17 4.63 -20.26
C ALA A 237 -17.67 5.95 -19.65
N PHE A 238 -16.41 5.99 -19.21
CA PHE A 238 -15.80 7.19 -18.64
C PHE A 238 -15.80 8.36 -19.65
N SER A 239 -15.34 8.12 -20.88
CA SER A 239 -15.29 9.16 -21.93
C SER A 239 -16.67 9.72 -22.27
N LEU A 240 -17.69 8.86 -22.29
CA LEU A 240 -19.08 9.27 -22.54
C LEU A 240 -19.62 10.13 -21.39
N LYS A 241 -19.42 9.70 -20.14
CA LYS A 241 -19.83 10.48 -18.95
C LYS A 241 -19.10 11.82 -18.85
N LEU A 242 -17.79 11.83 -19.13
CA LEU A 242 -17.00 13.06 -19.18
C LEU A 242 -17.49 14.00 -20.29
N SER A 243 -17.87 13.46 -21.45
CA SER A 243 -18.46 14.26 -22.54
C SER A 243 -19.73 14.97 -22.09
N ALA A 244 -20.65 14.25 -21.44
CA ALA A 244 -21.87 14.83 -20.88
C ALA A 244 -21.54 15.90 -19.83
N PHE A 245 -20.66 15.60 -18.87
CA PHE A 245 -20.20 16.55 -17.86
C PHE A 245 -19.68 17.85 -18.50
N CYS A 246 -18.79 17.76 -19.49
CA CYS A 246 -18.20 18.91 -20.15
C CYS A 246 -19.22 19.71 -20.98
N GLN A 247 -20.20 19.04 -21.60
CA GLN A 247 -21.29 19.71 -22.31
C GLN A 247 -22.20 20.48 -21.36
N VAL A 248 -22.57 19.89 -20.21
CA VAL A 248 -23.33 20.57 -19.17
C VAL A 248 -22.56 21.76 -18.62
N LEU A 249 -21.27 21.58 -18.29
CA LEU A 249 -20.40 22.65 -17.81
C LEU A 249 -20.32 23.82 -18.81
N ALA A 250 -20.31 23.53 -20.10
CA ALA A 250 -20.31 24.53 -21.18
C ALA A 250 -21.71 25.12 -21.50
N GLY A 251 -22.77 24.73 -20.78
CA GLY A 251 -24.15 25.18 -21.02
C GLY A 251 -24.80 24.58 -22.27
N LYS A 252 -24.20 23.55 -22.87
CA LYS A 252 -24.64 22.86 -24.09
C LYS A 252 -25.67 21.78 -23.78
N LYS A 253 -26.86 22.20 -23.35
CA LYS A 253 -27.92 21.31 -22.83
C LYS A 253 -28.42 20.32 -23.88
N THR A 254 -28.60 20.76 -25.13
CA THR A 254 -29.09 19.89 -26.21
C THR A 254 -28.10 18.78 -26.51
N GLU A 255 -26.82 19.10 -26.55
CA GLU A 255 -25.73 18.14 -26.76
C GLU A 255 -25.60 17.17 -25.59
N ALA A 256 -25.72 17.65 -24.35
CA ALA A 256 -25.74 16.80 -23.16
C ALA A 256 -26.90 15.79 -23.20
N ASN A 257 -28.11 16.24 -23.56
CA ASN A 257 -29.26 15.36 -23.68
C ASN A 257 -29.09 14.33 -24.81
N LEU A 258 -28.50 14.72 -25.95
CA LEU A 258 -28.14 13.76 -27.01
C LEU A 258 -27.12 12.72 -26.53
N THR A 259 -26.13 13.12 -25.73
CA THR A 259 -25.16 12.20 -25.13
C THR A 259 -25.84 11.21 -24.17
N LEU A 260 -26.84 11.65 -23.40
CA LEU A 260 -27.64 10.74 -22.58
C LEU A 260 -28.46 9.77 -23.41
N ASP A 261 -29.05 10.22 -24.52
CA ASP A 261 -29.79 9.35 -25.43
C ASP A 261 -28.87 8.27 -26.01
N LEU A 262 -27.69 8.67 -26.51
CA LEU A 262 -26.67 7.73 -26.98
C LEU A 262 -26.27 6.73 -25.88
N ALA A 263 -26.03 7.19 -24.65
CA ALA A 263 -25.69 6.33 -23.53
C ALA A 263 -26.75 5.25 -23.25
N ARG A 264 -28.04 5.59 -23.40
CA ARG A 264 -29.14 4.64 -23.23
C ARG A 264 -29.21 3.64 -24.37
N GLU A 265 -29.04 4.09 -25.61
CA GLU A 265 -29.03 3.22 -26.79
C GLU A 265 -27.85 2.22 -26.76
N GLU A 266 -26.68 2.67 -26.28
CA GLU A 266 -25.49 1.82 -26.09
C GLU A 266 -25.55 0.96 -24.82
N GLY A 267 -26.64 1.02 -24.05
CA GLY A 267 -26.89 0.13 -22.92
C GLY A 267 -26.13 0.46 -21.62
N LEU A 268 -25.65 1.70 -21.43
CA LEU A 268 -25.01 2.10 -20.18
C LEU A 268 -26.04 2.12 -19.02
N ASP A 269 -25.91 1.16 -18.09
CA ASP A 269 -26.77 1.06 -16.89
C ASP A 269 -26.21 1.89 -15.73
N ASP A 270 -26.49 3.19 -15.74
CA ASP A 270 -26.16 4.10 -14.64
C ASP A 270 -27.29 5.10 -14.35
N PRO A 271 -28.31 4.69 -13.57
CA PRO A 271 -29.44 5.56 -13.23
C PRO A 271 -29.05 6.85 -12.52
N MET A 272 -27.96 6.85 -11.74
CA MET A 272 -27.51 8.04 -11.01
C MET A 272 -26.90 9.05 -11.98
N PHE A 273 -26.05 8.61 -12.92
CA PHE A 273 -25.53 9.44 -13.99
C PHE A 273 -26.66 10.14 -14.77
N TYR A 274 -27.68 9.40 -15.23
CA TYR A 274 -28.81 9.99 -15.94
C TYR A 274 -29.59 11.00 -15.09
N SER A 275 -29.79 10.70 -13.80
CA SER A 275 -30.48 11.58 -12.86
C SER A 275 -29.74 12.90 -12.68
N LEU A 276 -28.43 12.84 -12.44
CA LEU A 276 -27.60 14.03 -12.19
C LEU A 276 -27.48 14.92 -13.43
N VAL A 277 -27.28 14.33 -14.61
CA VAL A 277 -27.19 15.12 -15.85
C VAL A 277 -28.54 15.77 -16.18
N ALA A 278 -29.66 15.04 -16.05
CA ALA A 278 -31.00 15.60 -16.29
C ALA A 278 -31.38 16.70 -15.29
N GLU A 279 -30.94 16.57 -14.03
CA GLU A 279 -31.11 17.61 -13.01
C GLU A 279 -30.27 18.86 -13.37
N ALA A 280 -29.04 18.68 -13.84
CA ALA A 280 -28.16 19.78 -14.24
C ALA A 280 -28.58 20.48 -15.55
N THR A 281 -29.15 19.75 -16.53
CA THR A 281 -29.60 20.34 -17.80
C THR A 281 -31.00 20.92 -17.70
N ASP A 282 -31.96 20.13 -17.25
CA ASP A 282 -33.39 20.40 -17.36
C ASP A 282 -34.06 20.71 -16.01
N GLY A 283 -33.31 20.64 -14.91
CA GLY A 283 -33.86 20.78 -13.55
C GLY A 283 -34.72 19.60 -13.12
N LEU A 284 -34.64 18.48 -13.84
CA LEU A 284 -35.47 17.30 -13.62
C LEU A 284 -34.80 16.34 -12.64
N LYS A 285 -35.25 16.38 -11.39
CA LYS A 285 -34.78 15.44 -10.36
C LYS A 285 -35.41 14.06 -10.53
N LEU A 286 -34.70 13.16 -11.22
CA LEU A 286 -35.13 11.78 -11.42
C LEU A 286 -34.82 10.92 -10.20
N LYS A 287 -35.67 9.92 -9.92
CA LYS A 287 -35.42 8.96 -8.85
C LYS A 287 -34.31 7.99 -9.25
N ALA A 288 -33.24 7.96 -8.47
CA ALA A 288 -32.13 7.00 -8.57
C ALA A 288 -31.73 6.57 -7.16
N ALA A 289 -31.28 5.32 -7.02
CA ALA A 289 -30.74 4.83 -5.75
C ALA A 289 -29.35 5.44 -5.52
N ASP A 290 -28.99 5.69 -4.26
CA ASP A 290 -27.65 6.18 -3.92
C ASP A 290 -26.58 5.18 -4.38
N PRO A 291 -25.45 5.68 -4.92
CA PRO A 291 -24.41 4.82 -5.45
C PRO A 291 -23.70 4.06 -4.33
N LYS A 292 -23.16 2.89 -4.65
CA LYS A 292 -22.40 2.06 -3.69
C LYS A 292 -20.99 2.61 -3.43
N GLN A 293 -20.46 3.32 -4.40
CA GLN A 293 -19.18 4.02 -4.34
C GLN A 293 -19.38 5.39 -4.96
N LEU A 294 -18.68 6.39 -4.44
CA LEU A 294 -18.75 7.75 -4.94
C LEU A 294 -17.40 8.08 -5.58
N ASP A 295 -17.36 8.02 -6.91
CA ASP A 295 -16.16 8.24 -7.70
C ASP A 295 -15.92 9.72 -8.05
N ILE A 296 -14.84 9.98 -8.78
CA ILE A 296 -14.44 11.33 -9.21
C ILE A 296 -15.55 12.02 -10.03
N LEU A 297 -16.14 11.30 -10.99
CA LEU A 297 -17.18 11.85 -11.87
C LEU A 297 -18.50 12.00 -11.12
N ASP A 298 -18.84 11.07 -10.24
CA ASP A 298 -20.03 11.18 -9.39
C ASP A 298 -19.98 12.48 -8.59
N VAL A 299 -18.89 12.73 -7.84
CA VAL A 299 -18.74 13.96 -7.05
C VAL A 299 -18.84 15.20 -7.94
N ALA A 300 -18.21 15.18 -9.12
CA ALA A 300 -18.26 16.30 -10.06
C ALA A 300 -19.70 16.56 -10.57
N LEU A 301 -20.46 15.50 -10.88
CA LEU A 301 -21.84 15.58 -11.36
C LEU A 301 -22.82 16.00 -10.26
N TYR A 302 -22.67 15.51 -9.02
CA TYR A 302 -23.46 15.96 -7.88
C TYR A 302 -23.31 17.48 -7.67
N ARG A 303 -22.07 17.97 -7.72
CA ARG A 303 -21.77 19.41 -7.63
C ARG A 303 -22.36 20.20 -8.79
N LEU A 304 -22.21 19.69 -10.01
CA LEU A 304 -22.73 20.35 -11.22
C LEU A 304 -24.26 20.41 -11.24
N ALA A 305 -24.93 19.41 -10.67
CA ALA A 305 -26.38 19.35 -10.50
C ALA A 305 -26.88 20.15 -9.28
N HIS A 306 -25.99 20.74 -8.47
CA HIS A 306 -26.33 21.34 -7.18
C HIS A 306 -27.13 20.41 -6.25
N ARG A 307 -26.85 19.11 -6.31
CA ARG A 307 -27.53 18.09 -5.52
C ARG A 307 -26.69 17.73 -4.29
N GLU A 308 -27.35 17.64 -3.14
CA GLU A 308 -26.72 17.14 -1.91
C GLU A 308 -26.15 15.74 -2.12
N LEU A 309 -24.93 15.53 -1.63
CA LEU A 309 -24.30 14.21 -1.61
C LEU A 309 -25.09 13.26 -0.67
N PRO A 310 -25.01 11.92 -0.89
CA PRO A 310 -25.57 10.94 0.03
C PRO A 310 -25.05 11.16 1.46
N LYS A 311 -25.87 10.87 2.47
CA LYS A 311 -25.49 11.09 3.88
C LYS A 311 -24.21 10.35 4.27
N ASN A 312 -24.00 9.16 3.71
CA ASN A 312 -22.83 8.32 3.92
C ASN A 312 -21.67 8.62 2.93
N ALA A 313 -21.66 9.77 2.24
CA ALA A 313 -20.65 10.11 1.24
C ALA A 313 -19.20 9.95 1.73
N GLY A 314 -18.93 10.27 3.00
CA GLY A 314 -17.60 10.09 3.59
C GLY A 314 -17.14 8.63 3.61
N GLU A 315 -18.08 7.68 3.75
CA GLU A 315 -17.81 6.24 3.79
C GLU A 315 -17.65 5.64 2.40
N ILE A 316 -18.51 6.05 1.46
CA ILE A 316 -18.56 5.46 0.10
C ILE A 316 -17.62 6.14 -0.89
N ALA A 317 -17.03 7.28 -0.54
CA ALA A 317 -16.04 7.98 -1.35
C ALA A 317 -14.89 7.07 -1.78
N THR A 318 -14.50 7.13 -3.04
CA THR A 318 -13.25 6.51 -3.51
C THR A 318 -12.06 7.35 -3.09
N VAL A 319 -10.86 6.75 -3.05
CA VAL A 319 -9.62 7.41 -2.61
C VAL A 319 -9.33 8.73 -3.34
N PRO A 320 -9.50 8.85 -4.67
CA PRO A 320 -9.22 10.11 -5.36
C PRO A 320 -10.03 11.32 -4.88
N VAL A 321 -11.15 11.12 -4.16
CA VAL A 321 -12.03 12.19 -3.71
C VAL A 321 -12.05 12.40 -2.19
N VAL A 322 -11.39 11.55 -1.38
CA VAL A 322 -11.50 11.67 0.09
C VAL A 322 -10.93 12.98 0.63
N GLN A 323 -9.81 13.48 0.09
CA GLN A 323 -9.26 14.78 0.49
C GLN A 323 -10.20 15.92 0.10
N THR A 324 -10.78 15.84 -1.10
CA THR A 324 -11.72 16.82 -1.63
C THR A 324 -12.97 16.92 -0.76
N LEU A 325 -13.51 15.80 -0.28
CA LEU A 325 -14.65 15.81 0.66
C LEU A 325 -14.24 16.30 2.06
N ALA A 326 -13.07 15.93 2.56
CA ALA A 326 -12.60 16.39 3.88
C ALA A 326 -12.47 17.93 3.94
N ARG A 327 -11.98 18.52 2.85
CA ARG A 327 -11.71 19.96 2.72
C ARG A 327 -12.91 20.80 2.28
N ASP A 328 -14.00 20.19 1.82
CA ASP A 328 -15.18 20.91 1.34
C ASP A 328 -15.99 21.49 2.52
N GLU A 329 -15.87 22.80 2.73
CA GLU A 329 -16.55 23.50 3.82
C GLU A 329 -18.08 23.54 3.69
N SER A 330 -18.63 23.25 2.50
CA SER A 330 -20.08 23.16 2.31
C SER A 330 -20.68 21.87 2.88
N LEU A 331 -19.84 20.86 3.18
CA LEU A 331 -20.29 19.56 3.68
C LEU A 331 -20.45 19.55 5.21
N PRO A 332 -21.38 18.73 5.74
CA PRO A 332 -21.54 18.55 7.18
C PRO A 332 -20.25 18.06 7.87
N PRO A 333 -19.98 18.44 9.14
CA PRO A 333 -18.81 17.99 9.89
C PRO A 333 -18.62 16.46 9.90
N GLU A 334 -19.70 15.70 9.99
CA GLU A 334 -19.67 14.23 9.96
C GLU A 334 -18.99 13.69 8.71
N THR A 335 -19.47 14.10 7.52
CA THR A 335 -18.90 13.70 6.23
C THR A 335 -17.43 14.08 6.12
N ARG A 336 -17.08 15.29 6.57
CA ARG A 336 -15.72 15.81 6.50
C ARG A 336 -14.76 15.05 7.43
N ILE A 337 -15.18 14.72 8.65
CA ILE A 337 -14.38 13.95 9.59
C ILE A 337 -14.19 12.52 9.06
N ILE A 338 -15.23 11.84 8.59
CA ILE A 338 -15.12 10.48 8.04
C ILE A 338 -14.18 10.47 6.83
N ALA A 339 -14.35 11.40 5.88
CA ALA A 339 -13.48 11.52 4.73
C ALA A 339 -12.03 11.85 5.13
N GLY A 340 -11.84 12.72 6.13
CA GLY A 340 -10.54 13.10 6.66
C GLY A 340 -9.82 11.95 7.36
N GLU A 341 -10.50 11.16 8.17
CA GLU A 341 -9.93 9.97 8.80
C GLU A 341 -9.45 8.96 7.76
N ARG A 342 -10.25 8.73 6.72
CA ARG A 342 -9.85 7.89 5.59
C ARG A 342 -8.68 8.49 4.82
N ALA A 343 -8.65 9.79 4.59
CA ALA A 343 -7.52 10.45 3.95
C ALA A 343 -6.23 10.33 4.79
N ALA A 344 -6.33 10.53 6.11
CA ALA A 344 -5.20 10.43 7.03
C ALA A 344 -4.67 9.00 7.15
N MET A 345 -5.55 8.00 7.18
CA MET A 345 -5.16 6.59 7.13
C MET A 345 -4.26 6.26 5.93
N LEU A 346 -4.43 7.01 4.83
CA LEU A 346 -3.69 6.82 3.59
C LEU A 346 -2.49 7.77 3.45
N GLY A 347 -2.22 8.61 4.46
CA GLY A 347 -1.16 9.63 4.41
C GLY A 347 -1.46 10.77 3.43
N LEU A 348 -2.73 11.02 3.11
CA LEU A 348 -3.14 12.05 2.15
C LEU A 348 -3.43 13.41 2.79
N ILE A 349 -3.60 13.47 4.12
CA ILE A 349 -3.69 14.73 4.85
C ILE A 349 -2.72 14.70 6.02
N GLU A 350 -2.24 15.88 6.39
CA GLU A 350 -1.33 16.03 7.52
C GLU A 350 -2.06 15.79 8.85
N PRO A 351 -1.34 15.36 9.91
CA PRO A 351 -1.94 15.15 11.23
C PRO A 351 -2.63 16.41 11.79
N ASP A 352 -2.04 17.58 11.57
CA ASP A 352 -2.63 18.86 11.97
C ASP A 352 -3.95 19.18 11.24
N GLU A 353 -4.13 18.65 10.02
CA GLU A 353 -5.38 18.78 9.28
C GLU A 353 -6.46 17.88 9.90
N LEU A 354 -6.14 16.63 10.22
CA LEU A 354 -7.08 15.75 10.93
C LEU A 354 -7.46 16.29 12.31
N ALA A 355 -6.49 16.85 13.05
CA ALA A 355 -6.73 17.56 14.31
C ALA A 355 -7.73 18.73 14.16
N LYS A 356 -7.64 19.51 13.08
CA LYS A 356 -8.62 20.57 12.78
C LYS A 356 -10.00 20.00 12.49
N LEU A 357 -10.08 18.90 11.74
CA LEU A 357 -11.36 18.23 11.45
C LEU A 357 -12.05 17.73 12.73
N TYR A 358 -11.31 17.16 13.68
CA TYR A 358 -11.85 16.77 14.98
C TYR A 358 -12.37 17.93 15.84
N ASN A 359 -11.99 19.16 15.54
CA ASN A 359 -12.50 20.35 16.21
C ASN A 359 -13.73 20.96 15.52
N LEU A 360 -14.19 20.42 14.38
CA LEU A 360 -15.37 20.95 13.68
C LEU A 360 -16.68 20.68 14.44
N GLN A 361 -16.76 19.57 15.17
CA GLN A 361 -17.94 19.19 15.93
C GLN A 361 -17.84 19.75 17.36
N PRO A 362 -18.72 20.67 17.77
CA PRO A 362 -18.79 21.11 19.15
C PRO A 362 -19.42 20.02 20.03
N PHE A 363 -18.89 19.88 21.25
CA PHE A 363 -19.40 18.99 22.29
C PHE A 363 -19.72 19.77 23.57
N THR A 364 -20.70 19.28 24.32
CA THR A 364 -21.16 19.88 25.59
C THR A 364 -20.45 19.23 26.78
N GLN A 365 -20.54 19.87 27.95
CA GLN A 365 -20.02 19.26 29.19
C GLN A 365 -20.64 17.89 29.49
N VAL A 366 -21.91 17.70 29.12
CA VAL A 366 -22.61 16.41 29.27
C VAL A 366 -21.93 15.32 28.44
N ASP A 367 -21.46 15.65 27.24
CA ASP A 367 -20.73 14.71 26.39
C ASP A 367 -19.38 14.31 27.00
N PHE A 368 -18.63 15.29 27.53
CA PHE A 368 -17.37 15.04 28.23
C PHE A 368 -17.56 14.20 29.50
N ASP A 369 -18.58 14.50 30.31
CA ASP A 369 -18.90 13.71 31.50
C ASP A 369 -19.36 12.29 31.12
N GLY A 370 -20.00 12.14 29.96
CA GLY A 370 -20.40 10.86 29.36
C GLY A 370 -19.23 9.89 29.17
N LEU A 371 -18.02 10.37 28.86
CA LEU A 371 -16.82 9.52 28.70
C LEU A 371 -16.51 8.73 29.98
N LYS A 372 -16.71 9.33 31.17
CA LYS A 372 -16.50 8.67 32.47
C LYS A 372 -17.54 7.59 32.74
N ALA A 373 -18.73 7.75 32.16
CA ALA A 373 -19.83 6.79 32.23
C ALA A 373 -19.85 5.81 31.04
N ALA A 374 -18.79 5.77 30.21
CA ALA A 374 -18.73 5.00 28.96
C ALA A 374 -19.93 5.24 28.02
N THR A 375 -20.47 6.45 28.03
CA THR A 375 -21.53 6.91 27.14
C THR A 375 -20.89 7.73 26.03
N PHE A 376 -21.07 7.28 24.79
CA PHE A 376 -20.40 7.87 23.63
C PHE A 376 -21.42 8.33 22.57
N PRO A 377 -21.07 9.33 21.74
CA PRO A 377 -21.84 9.66 20.55
C PRO A 377 -22.13 8.41 19.70
N PRO A 378 -23.33 8.28 19.08
CA PRO A 378 -23.66 7.10 18.29
C PRO A 378 -22.71 6.93 17.10
N GLU A 379 -22.30 8.04 16.47
CA GLU A 379 -21.42 8.06 15.31
C GLU A 379 -19.95 7.86 15.71
N PRO A 380 -19.25 6.78 15.27
CA PRO A 380 -17.86 6.51 15.64
C PRO A 380 -16.88 7.66 15.37
N ALA A 381 -17.05 8.39 14.26
CA ALA A 381 -16.21 9.54 13.95
C ALA A 381 -16.31 10.65 15.02
N PHE A 382 -17.52 10.92 15.51
CA PHE A 382 -17.74 11.87 16.60
C PHE A 382 -17.21 11.38 17.93
N ARG A 383 -17.18 10.06 18.20
CA ARG A 383 -16.53 9.53 19.41
C ARG A 383 -15.04 9.85 19.41
N ARG A 384 -14.35 9.67 18.28
CA ARG A 384 -12.92 9.99 18.15
C ARG A 384 -12.66 11.49 18.25
N ALA A 385 -13.51 12.31 17.64
CA ALA A 385 -13.45 13.77 17.79
C ALA A 385 -13.62 14.21 19.25
N LEU A 386 -14.60 13.64 19.98
CA LEU A 386 -14.81 13.91 21.41
C LEU A 386 -13.60 13.49 22.26
N LEU A 387 -13.05 12.30 22.01
CA LEU A 387 -11.85 11.82 22.72
C LEU A 387 -10.64 12.72 22.47
N TYR A 388 -10.43 13.15 21.22
CA TYR A 388 -9.36 14.09 20.86
C TYR A 388 -9.49 15.41 21.63
N GLN A 389 -10.69 16.00 21.64
CA GLN A 389 -10.93 17.25 22.38
C GLN A 389 -10.77 17.05 23.91
N ALA A 390 -11.22 15.91 24.45
CA ALA A 390 -11.09 15.59 25.87
C ALA A 390 -9.62 15.43 26.30
N ILE A 391 -8.78 14.76 25.50
CA ILE A 391 -7.35 14.61 25.77
C ILE A 391 -6.68 15.99 25.88
N ASN A 392 -7.01 16.89 24.96
CA ASN A 392 -6.44 18.23 24.93
C ASN A 392 -6.92 19.13 26.08
N ALA A 393 -8.14 18.91 26.58
CA ALA A 393 -8.70 19.63 27.73
C ALA A 393 -8.23 19.07 29.09
N GLU A 394 -7.87 17.79 29.17
CA GLU A 394 -7.49 17.14 30.42
C GLU A 394 -6.12 17.61 30.94
N ILE A 395 -6.04 17.89 32.24
CA ILE A 395 -4.86 18.45 32.92
C ILE A 395 -4.14 17.37 33.72
N LEU A 396 -4.87 16.41 34.29
CA LEU A 396 -4.29 15.35 35.11
C LEU A 396 -3.57 14.32 34.21
N PRO A 397 -2.25 14.09 34.40
CA PRO A 397 -1.50 13.19 33.52
C PRO A 397 -2.02 11.75 33.50
N THR A 398 -2.58 11.27 34.61
CA THR A 398 -3.18 9.92 34.70
C THR A 398 -4.44 9.80 33.85
N ASP A 399 -5.31 10.79 33.94
CA ASP A 399 -6.62 10.78 33.28
C ASP A 399 -6.43 11.03 31.77
N ARG A 400 -5.49 11.93 31.42
CA ARG A 400 -5.05 12.13 30.04
C ARG A 400 -4.46 10.85 29.45
N ALA A 401 -3.66 10.11 30.21
CA ALA A 401 -3.09 8.83 29.76
C ALA A 401 -4.17 7.76 29.53
N ASP A 402 -5.20 7.68 30.37
CA ASP A 402 -6.31 6.74 30.18
C ASP A 402 -7.16 7.11 28.94
N LEU A 403 -7.42 8.41 28.71
CA LEU A 403 -8.08 8.88 27.49
C LEU A 403 -7.27 8.58 26.22
N ILE A 404 -5.94 8.76 26.25
CA ILE A 404 -5.05 8.41 25.15
C ILE A 404 -5.13 6.91 24.85
N ARG A 405 -5.09 6.05 25.87
CA ARG A 405 -5.22 4.59 25.67
C ARG A 405 -6.56 4.23 25.03
N LEU A 406 -7.64 4.88 25.46
CA LEU A 406 -8.97 4.68 24.91
C LEU A 406 -9.09 5.14 23.45
N MET A 407 -8.48 6.28 23.12
CA MET A 407 -8.46 6.76 21.73
C MET A 407 -7.62 5.85 20.84
N LEU A 408 -6.45 5.41 21.31
CA LEU A 408 -5.60 4.46 20.57
C LEU A 408 -6.29 3.12 20.31
N SER A 409 -7.03 2.58 21.29
CA SER A 409 -7.77 1.31 21.10
C SER A 409 -8.98 1.46 20.16
N THR A 410 -9.66 2.61 20.22
CA THR A 410 -10.77 2.94 19.31
C THR A 410 -10.25 3.13 17.88
N GLY A 411 -9.12 3.82 17.71
CA GLY A 411 -8.44 3.99 16.42
C GLY A 411 -7.99 2.64 15.86
N GLN A 412 -7.41 1.77 16.68
CA GLN A 412 -6.99 0.43 16.26
C GLN A 412 -8.16 -0.41 15.73
N SER A 413 -9.28 -0.45 16.46
CA SER A 413 -10.49 -1.18 16.04
C SER A 413 -11.09 -0.64 14.73
N ALA A 414 -10.82 0.62 14.40
CA ALA A 414 -11.29 1.29 13.18
C ALA A 414 -10.28 1.23 12.01
N GLY A 415 -9.10 0.61 12.19
CA GLY A 415 -8.03 0.63 11.19
C GLY A 415 -7.31 1.99 11.07
N LEU A 416 -7.50 2.88 12.04
CA LEU A 416 -6.96 4.25 12.07
C LEU A 416 -5.79 4.39 13.06
N TYR A 417 -5.12 3.29 13.44
CA TYR A 417 -4.13 3.32 14.53
C TYR A 417 -3.00 4.34 14.26
N LEU A 418 -2.44 4.32 13.06
CA LEU A 418 -1.37 5.25 12.67
C LEU A 418 -1.83 6.70 12.72
N SER A 419 -2.89 7.06 12.00
CA SER A 419 -3.39 8.44 11.98
C SER A 419 -3.81 8.93 13.37
N THR A 420 -4.30 8.03 14.22
CA THR A 420 -4.57 8.31 15.63
C THR A 420 -3.28 8.61 16.41
N VAL A 421 -2.23 7.82 16.23
CA VAL A 421 -0.92 8.06 16.86
C VAL A 421 -0.35 9.40 16.42
N GLU A 422 -0.37 9.70 15.11
CA GLU A 422 0.18 10.93 14.56
C GLU A 422 -0.54 12.17 15.10
N VAL A 423 -1.87 12.17 15.15
CA VAL A 423 -2.67 13.26 15.74
C VAL A 423 -2.43 13.41 17.24
N LEU A 424 -2.15 12.31 17.95
CA LEU A 424 -1.89 12.33 19.38
C LEU A 424 -0.43 12.60 19.75
N LEU A 425 0.49 12.68 18.78
CA LEU A 425 1.92 12.84 19.05
C LEU A 425 2.24 14.09 19.90
N PRO A 426 1.62 15.27 19.66
CA PRO A 426 1.82 16.44 20.53
C PRO A 426 1.37 16.21 21.98
N ALA A 427 0.30 15.43 22.21
CA ALA A 427 -0.18 15.12 23.55
C ALA A 427 0.67 14.04 24.24
N LEU A 428 1.11 13.02 23.48
CA LEU A 428 1.97 11.93 23.97
C LEU A 428 3.35 12.44 24.43
N THR A 429 3.95 13.36 23.67
CA THR A 429 5.29 13.92 23.99
C THR A 429 5.30 14.82 25.23
N GLN A 430 4.14 15.37 25.62
CA GLN A 430 4.00 16.15 26.86
C GLN A 430 3.98 15.27 28.13
N LEU A 431 3.75 13.96 27.99
CA LEU A 431 3.71 13.04 29.13
C LEU A 431 5.11 12.51 29.45
N THR A 432 5.59 12.78 30.67
CA THR A 432 6.87 12.26 31.14
C THR A 432 6.72 10.81 31.66
N PRO A 433 7.51 9.84 31.17
CA PRO A 433 7.50 8.47 31.66
C PRO A 433 7.72 8.39 33.17
N SER A 434 6.81 7.74 33.90
CA SER A 434 6.91 7.54 35.34
C SER A 434 6.18 6.27 35.79
N PRO A 435 6.48 5.73 36.99
CA PRO A 435 5.76 4.57 37.52
C PRO A 435 4.24 4.75 37.62
N THR A 436 3.74 5.98 37.80
CA THR A 436 2.30 6.26 37.85
C THR A 436 1.62 6.11 36.49
N LEU A 437 2.36 6.34 35.39
CA LEU A 437 1.88 6.19 34.01
C LEU A 437 2.22 4.83 33.41
N ARG A 438 2.67 3.84 34.20
CA ARG A 438 3.10 2.52 33.72
C ARG A 438 2.06 1.82 32.82
N LYS A 439 0.76 2.05 33.05
CA LYS A 439 -0.33 1.48 32.23
C LYS A 439 -0.33 1.97 30.78
N LEU A 440 0.15 3.18 30.51
CA LEU A 440 0.26 3.74 29.15
C LEU A 440 1.50 3.22 28.42
N ALA A 441 2.53 2.76 29.15
CA ALA A 441 3.84 2.46 28.57
C ALA A 441 3.79 1.50 27.37
N PRO A 442 3.05 0.37 27.38
CA PRO A 442 2.99 -0.50 26.21
C PRO A 442 2.39 0.15 24.96
N SER A 443 1.38 1.01 25.12
CA SER A 443 0.77 1.76 24.03
C SER A 443 1.69 2.88 23.54
N ALA A 444 2.36 3.59 24.46
CA ALA A 444 3.31 4.64 24.12
C ALA A 444 4.54 4.10 23.37
N VAL A 445 5.11 2.95 23.79
CA VAL A 445 6.23 2.31 23.07
C VAL A 445 5.84 2.03 21.62
N ARG A 446 4.68 1.41 21.38
CA ARG A 446 4.20 1.11 20.02
C ARG A 446 3.96 2.38 19.21
N ALA A 447 3.31 3.38 19.80
CA ALA A 447 3.05 4.67 19.16
C ALA A 447 4.35 5.37 18.72
N PHE A 448 5.33 5.48 19.61
CA PHE A 448 6.60 6.13 19.29
C PHE A 448 7.45 5.32 18.30
N LEU A 449 7.44 3.98 18.38
CA LEU A 449 8.10 3.14 17.37
C LEU A 449 7.47 3.29 15.98
N LEU A 450 6.15 3.44 15.91
CA LEU A 450 5.42 3.59 14.66
C LEU A 450 5.83 4.86 13.90
N VAL A 451 6.05 5.98 14.62
CA VAL A 451 6.53 7.25 14.03
C VAL A 451 8.07 7.35 14.00
N GLY A 452 8.78 6.29 14.39
CA GLY A 452 10.24 6.24 14.37
C GLY A 452 10.97 6.98 15.50
N ASP A 453 10.25 7.47 16.51
CA ASP A 453 10.81 8.17 17.67
C ASP A 453 11.32 7.18 18.73
N ARG A 454 12.54 6.69 18.50
CA ARG A 454 13.15 5.68 19.37
C ARG A 454 13.51 6.20 20.75
N ALA A 455 13.77 7.49 20.90
CA ALA A 455 14.18 8.07 22.16
C ALA A 455 13.04 8.01 23.17
N HIS A 456 11.85 8.46 22.76
CA HIS A 456 10.65 8.34 23.59
C HIS A 456 10.23 6.88 23.76
N ALA A 457 10.30 6.06 22.71
CA ALA A 457 10.01 4.62 22.82
C ALA A 457 10.88 3.93 23.88
N ALA A 458 12.19 4.20 23.90
CA ALA A 458 13.11 3.64 24.89
C ALA A 458 12.79 4.12 26.33
N ALA A 459 12.46 5.41 26.50
CA ALA A 459 12.11 5.97 27.79
C ALA A 459 10.83 5.32 28.38
N TRP A 460 9.82 5.07 27.53
CA TRP A 460 8.61 4.36 27.94
C TRP A 460 8.86 2.86 28.16
N TYR A 461 9.70 2.23 27.33
CA TYR A 461 10.03 0.81 27.45
C TYR A 461 10.73 0.48 28.78
N ALA A 462 11.50 1.41 29.34
CA ALA A 462 12.15 1.27 30.65
C ALA A 462 11.16 1.04 31.81
N LEU A 463 9.87 1.41 31.64
CA LEU A 463 8.81 1.15 32.63
C LEU A 463 8.21 -0.26 32.54
N VAL A 464 8.44 -0.95 31.41
CA VAL A 464 7.90 -2.29 31.10
C VAL A 464 8.98 -3.37 31.21
N ALA A 465 10.23 -3.05 30.87
CA ALA A 465 11.35 -3.98 30.94
C ALA A 465 11.55 -4.50 32.38
N PRO A 466 11.64 -5.83 32.60
CA PRO A 466 11.69 -6.42 33.92
C PRO A 466 13.06 -6.18 34.56
N GLN A 467 13.05 -5.73 35.81
CA GLN A 467 14.24 -5.67 36.65
C GLN A 467 14.50 -7.01 37.38
N GLY A 468 14.54 -8.13 36.63
CA GLY A 468 15.10 -9.39 37.15
C GLY A 468 14.16 -10.60 37.34
N GLN A 469 12.94 -10.63 36.81
CA GLN A 469 12.12 -11.87 36.70
C GLN A 469 11.53 -12.02 35.29
N GLY A 470 11.28 -13.27 34.88
CA GLY A 470 10.92 -13.66 33.51
C GLY A 470 9.95 -12.69 32.81
N LEU A 471 10.30 -12.32 31.58
CA LEU A 471 9.52 -11.40 30.76
C LEU A 471 8.11 -11.97 30.52
N GLY A 472 7.07 -11.23 30.91
CA GLY A 472 5.72 -11.48 30.39
C GLY A 472 5.69 -11.34 28.87
N ARG A 473 4.70 -11.95 28.21
CA ARG A 473 4.57 -11.96 26.74
C ARG A 473 4.69 -10.55 26.14
N GLU A 474 3.95 -9.58 26.67
CA GLU A 474 3.96 -8.20 26.17
C GLU A 474 5.35 -7.55 26.27
N ALA A 475 6.08 -7.79 27.35
CA ALA A 475 7.43 -7.25 27.50
C ALA A 475 8.43 -7.87 26.50
N ARG A 476 8.25 -9.16 26.13
CA ARG A 476 9.01 -9.81 25.05
C ARG A 476 8.68 -9.22 23.69
N GLU A 477 7.39 -9.06 23.36
CA GLU A 477 6.95 -8.48 22.09
C GLU A 477 7.46 -7.04 21.92
N LEU A 478 7.35 -6.21 22.96
CA LEU A 478 7.90 -4.85 22.94
C LEU A 478 9.43 -4.86 22.80
N GLY A 479 10.13 -5.79 23.46
CA GLY A 479 11.57 -5.95 23.29
C GLY A 479 11.96 -6.31 21.86
N ALA A 480 11.20 -7.19 21.21
CA ALA A 480 11.38 -7.55 19.80
C ALA A 480 11.17 -6.36 18.87
N LEU A 481 10.09 -5.58 19.08
CA LEU A 481 9.83 -4.36 18.31
C LEU A 481 10.96 -3.33 18.47
N MET A 482 11.45 -3.10 19.70
CA MET A 482 12.59 -2.24 19.95
C MET A 482 13.82 -2.70 19.16
N ARG A 483 14.15 -4.00 19.18
CA ARG A 483 15.30 -4.57 18.45
C ARG A 483 15.18 -4.45 16.93
N ILE A 484 14.02 -4.80 16.35
CA ILE A 484 13.80 -4.70 14.90
C ILE A 484 13.91 -3.23 14.47
N SER A 485 13.39 -2.31 15.28
CA SER A 485 13.43 -0.90 14.98
C SER A 485 14.86 -0.32 15.04
N ASP A 486 15.84 -0.91 15.73
CA ASP A 486 17.13 -0.28 16.06
C ASP A 486 18.19 -0.40 14.93
N PRO A 487 18.62 0.72 14.30
CA PRO A 487 19.62 0.72 13.24
C PRO A 487 21.00 0.22 13.68
N GLN A 488 21.35 0.30 14.97
CA GLN A 488 22.67 -0.06 15.50
C GLN A 488 22.82 -1.56 15.80
N GLY A 489 21.75 -2.33 15.69
CA GLY A 489 21.78 -3.78 15.86
C GLY A 489 20.68 -4.28 16.78
N PRO A 490 20.60 -5.60 17.01
CA PRO A 490 19.67 -6.14 17.97
C PRO A 490 20.23 -5.82 19.36
N GLY A 491 19.73 -4.77 20.00
CA GLY A 491 20.06 -4.50 21.40
C GLY A 491 19.77 -5.71 22.29
N GLY A 492 20.57 -5.91 23.35
CA GLY A 492 20.39 -6.98 24.34
C GLY A 492 21.36 -8.17 24.18
N ASN A 493 21.14 -9.23 24.95
CA ASN A 493 21.97 -10.44 24.94
C ASN A 493 21.49 -11.42 23.85
N GLY A 494 22.30 -11.63 22.81
CA GLY A 494 21.99 -12.51 21.67
C GLY A 494 21.61 -13.94 22.07
N GLU A 495 22.32 -14.53 23.04
CA GLU A 495 22.03 -15.89 23.51
C GLU A 495 20.64 -15.98 24.16
N GLN A 496 20.25 -14.93 24.91
CA GLN A 496 18.93 -14.86 25.52
C GLN A 496 17.83 -14.71 24.46
N ILE A 497 18.06 -13.88 23.43
CA ILE A 497 17.11 -13.68 22.32
C ILE A 497 16.88 -15.01 21.59
N GLU A 498 17.95 -15.76 21.29
CA GLU A 498 17.82 -17.07 20.66
C GLU A 498 17.11 -18.10 21.54
N ALA A 499 17.37 -18.09 22.86
CA ALA A 499 16.69 -18.95 23.81
C ALA A 499 15.18 -18.65 23.86
N ASP A 500 14.82 -17.36 23.91
CA ASP A 500 13.43 -16.88 23.92
C ASP A 500 12.72 -17.25 22.62
N LEU A 501 13.35 -17.05 21.46
CA LEU A 501 12.80 -17.43 20.16
C LEU A 501 12.54 -18.95 20.08
N ARG A 502 13.49 -19.80 20.52
CA ARG A 502 13.26 -21.26 20.55
C ARG A 502 12.10 -21.64 21.46
N ALA A 503 11.98 -20.99 22.61
CA ALA A 503 10.88 -21.25 23.54
C ALA A 503 9.53 -20.84 22.93
N ASP A 504 9.46 -19.63 22.36
CA ASP A 504 8.21 -19.08 21.80
C ASP A 504 7.78 -19.81 20.52
N LEU A 505 8.71 -20.26 19.67
CA LEU A 505 8.43 -21.11 18.50
C LEU A 505 7.88 -22.50 18.86
N ARG A 506 8.18 -23.01 20.06
CA ARG A 506 7.64 -24.28 20.60
C ARG A 506 6.37 -24.07 21.43
N SER A 507 5.91 -22.83 21.60
CA SER A 507 4.72 -22.51 22.39
C SER A 507 3.46 -23.17 21.83
N GLY A 508 2.59 -23.66 22.71
CA GLY A 508 1.24 -24.12 22.32
C GLY A 508 0.33 -22.98 21.85
N VAL A 509 0.69 -21.72 22.11
CA VAL A 509 -0.11 -20.54 21.75
C VAL A 509 0.24 -20.10 20.32
N SER A 510 -0.73 -20.18 19.41
CA SER A 510 -0.55 -19.84 17.99
C SER A 510 0.00 -18.43 17.79
N ALA A 511 -0.56 -17.42 18.47
CA ALA A 511 -0.12 -16.03 18.34
C ALA A 511 1.34 -15.84 18.77
N THR A 512 1.79 -16.53 19.83
CA THR A 512 3.19 -16.49 20.28
C THR A 512 4.12 -17.13 19.25
N ARG A 513 3.77 -18.29 18.70
CA ARG A 513 4.55 -18.93 17.63
C ARG A 513 4.66 -18.07 16.38
N MET A 514 3.54 -17.52 15.92
CA MET A 514 3.52 -16.66 14.73
C MET A 514 4.34 -15.39 14.92
N PHE A 515 4.27 -14.77 16.10
CA PHE A 515 5.07 -13.60 16.44
C PHE A 515 6.58 -13.93 16.42
N ALA A 516 6.99 -15.00 17.09
CA ALA A 516 8.39 -15.43 17.12
C ALA A 516 8.92 -15.84 15.75
N ALA A 517 8.09 -16.49 14.92
CA ALA A 517 8.45 -16.83 13.55
C ALA A 517 8.69 -15.56 12.70
N GLN A 518 7.80 -14.57 12.80
CA GLN A 518 7.98 -13.28 12.13
C GLN A 518 9.26 -12.59 12.62
N GLU A 519 9.48 -12.52 13.93
CA GLU A 519 10.69 -11.90 14.50
C GLU A 519 11.96 -12.57 13.97
N ALA A 520 12.06 -13.89 14.03
CA ALA A 520 13.23 -14.64 13.56
C ALA A 520 13.53 -14.39 12.07
N LEU A 521 12.49 -14.46 11.22
CA LEU A 521 12.64 -14.23 9.78
C LEU A 521 13.05 -12.79 9.46
N LEU A 522 12.47 -11.81 10.17
CA LEU A 522 12.81 -10.40 9.99
C LEU A 522 14.21 -10.09 10.51
N LEU A 523 14.65 -10.69 11.62
CA LEU A 523 16.02 -10.51 12.11
C LEU A 523 17.04 -11.01 11.09
N GLN A 524 16.80 -12.20 10.51
CA GLN A 524 17.63 -12.73 9.43
C GLN A 524 17.58 -11.80 8.20
N ALA A 525 16.40 -11.35 7.80
CA ALA A 525 16.22 -10.43 6.67
C ALA A 525 16.90 -9.07 6.89
N LEU A 526 17.01 -8.60 8.14
CA LEU A 526 17.74 -7.39 8.54
C LEU A 526 19.24 -7.63 8.75
N GLY A 527 19.69 -8.88 8.69
CA GLY A 527 21.10 -9.25 8.51
C GLY A 527 21.76 -9.70 9.80
N TYR A 528 20.94 -9.97 10.81
CA TYR A 528 21.40 -10.51 12.07
C TYR A 528 21.60 -12.01 11.95
N SER A 529 22.61 -12.51 12.67
CA SER A 529 22.88 -13.94 12.74
C SER A 529 21.76 -14.61 13.53
N VAL A 530 20.95 -15.40 12.85
CA VAL A 530 19.92 -16.26 13.47
C VAL A 530 20.29 -17.72 13.18
N PRO A 531 20.39 -18.58 14.20
CA PRO A 531 20.65 -20.00 14.03
C PRO A 531 19.69 -20.68 13.05
N GLN A 532 20.21 -21.59 12.24
CA GLN A 532 19.44 -22.27 11.18
C GLN A 532 18.28 -23.12 11.73
N ASP A 533 18.40 -23.66 12.94
CA ASP A 533 17.31 -24.38 13.60
C ASP A 533 16.10 -23.48 13.90
N ILE A 534 16.35 -22.23 14.30
CA ILE A 534 15.32 -21.23 14.56
C ILE A 534 14.66 -20.80 13.24
N VAL A 535 15.46 -20.50 12.21
CA VAL A 535 14.95 -20.11 10.89
C VAL A 535 14.11 -21.22 10.27
N ALA A 536 14.58 -22.47 10.33
CA ALA A 536 13.84 -23.63 9.82
C ALA A 536 12.52 -23.84 10.56
N ALA A 537 12.50 -23.63 11.89
CA ALA A 537 11.27 -23.71 12.68
C ALA A 537 10.30 -22.54 12.42
N ALA A 538 10.80 -21.39 11.96
CA ALA A 538 10.02 -20.20 11.63
C ALA A 538 9.49 -20.19 10.18
N ALA A 539 10.05 -21.03 9.29
CA ALA A 539 9.75 -21.01 7.87
C ALA A 539 8.26 -21.26 7.57
N THR A 540 7.73 -20.51 6.61
CA THR A 540 6.33 -20.65 6.15
C THR A 540 6.30 -20.91 4.64
N ALA A 541 5.28 -21.62 4.17
CA ALA A 541 5.11 -21.87 2.73
C ALA A 541 4.85 -20.54 2.00
N ALA A 542 5.61 -20.27 0.93
CA ALA A 542 5.48 -19.06 0.12
C ALA A 542 5.64 -19.37 -1.38
N PRO A 543 5.07 -18.54 -2.29
CA PRO A 543 5.18 -18.75 -3.73
C PRO A 543 6.64 -18.65 -4.20
N THR A 544 7.19 -19.73 -4.73
CA THR A 544 8.62 -19.82 -5.08
C THR A 544 9.01 -18.92 -6.25
N ASP A 545 8.15 -18.79 -7.27
CA ASP A 545 8.51 -18.08 -8.49
C ASP A 545 8.68 -16.58 -8.26
N LEU A 546 7.75 -15.96 -7.53
CA LEU A 546 7.82 -14.53 -7.19
C LEU A 546 9.02 -14.24 -6.27
N MET A 547 9.32 -15.15 -5.35
CA MET A 547 10.49 -15.04 -4.46
C MET A 547 11.80 -15.12 -5.24
N ASN A 548 11.88 -16.03 -6.21
CA ASN A 548 13.03 -16.15 -7.11
C ASN A 548 13.21 -14.89 -7.96
N GLN A 549 12.13 -14.32 -8.49
CA GLN A 549 12.18 -13.05 -9.24
C GLN A 549 12.70 -11.91 -8.38
N LEU A 550 12.15 -11.74 -7.17
CA LEU A 550 12.57 -10.70 -6.24
C LEU A 550 14.04 -10.85 -5.82
N GLN A 551 14.50 -12.08 -5.58
CA GLN A 551 15.91 -12.37 -5.29
C GLN A 551 16.81 -12.04 -6.49
N ASN A 552 16.39 -12.38 -7.71
CA ASN A 552 17.14 -12.11 -8.93
C ASN A 552 17.24 -10.60 -9.22
N ALA A 553 16.15 -9.85 -9.02
CA ALA A 553 16.13 -8.40 -9.13
C ALA A 553 17.14 -7.75 -8.16
N GLY A 554 17.17 -8.22 -6.91
CA GLY A 554 18.15 -7.77 -5.91
C GLY A 554 19.60 -8.04 -6.32
N ARG A 555 19.90 -9.22 -6.87
CA ARG A 555 21.24 -9.58 -7.36
C ARG A 555 21.72 -8.72 -8.54
N LYS A 556 20.80 -8.29 -9.40
CA LYS A 556 21.09 -7.41 -10.54
C LYS A 556 21.26 -5.93 -10.14
N GLY A 557 20.86 -5.55 -8.92
CA GLY A 557 20.80 -4.16 -8.49
C GLY A 557 19.66 -3.37 -9.15
N ALA A 558 18.60 -4.03 -9.61
CA ALA A 558 17.45 -3.40 -10.23
C ALA A 558 16.52 -2.80 -9.16
N VAL A 559 16.86 -1.61 -8.65
CA VAL A 559 16.19 -0.98 -7.51
C VAL A 559 14.67 -0.86 -7.72
N GLY A 560 14.26 -0.39 -8.91
CA GLY A 560 12.85 -0.21 -9.26
C GLY A 560 12.08 -1.53 -9.33
N GLU A 561 12.70 -2.57 -9.89
CA GLU A 561 12.11 -3.92 -9.96
C GLU A 561 11.96 -4.53 -8.56
N VAL A 562 12.97 -4.38 -7.68
CA VAL A 562 12.89 -4.83 -6.28
C VAL A 562 11.75 -4.15 -5.53
N VAL A 563 11.63 -2.83 -5.65
CA VAL A 563 10.55 -2.07 -5.00
C VAL A 563 9.19 -2.54 -5.53
N LEU A 564 9.02 -2.60 -6.85
CA LEU A 564 7.77 -3.02 -7.48
C LEU A 564 7.34 -4.43 -7.08
N LEU A 565 8.25 -5.40 -7.14
CA LEU A 565 7.98 -6.78 -6.75
C LEU A 565 7.70 -6.90 -5.24
N SER A 566 8.37 -6.11 -4.40
CA SER A 566 8.06 -6.05 -2.96
C SER A 566 6.63 -5.59 -2.73
N LEU A 567 6.18 -4.53 -3.42
CA LEU A 567 4.81 -4.01 -3.32
C LEU A 567 3.76 -5.04 -3.79
N VAL A 568 4.00 -5.66 -4.95
CA VAL A 568 3.10 -6.68 -5.52
C VAL A 568 3.04 -7.93 -4.65
N SER A 569 4.18 -8.39 -4.13
CA SER A 569 4.26 -9.62 -3.34
C SER A 569 3.60 -9.50 -1.97
N ILE A 570 3.72 -8.34 -1.31
CA ILE A 570 3.06 -8.07 -0.04
C ILE A 570 1.56 -7.83 -0.26
N GLY A 571 1.21 -7.11 -1.32
CA GLY A 571 -0.18 -6.90 -1.72
C GLY A 571 -0.92 -5.84 -0.89
N PRO A 572 -2.23 -5.68 -1.14
CA PRO A 572 -3.02 -4.58 -0.56
C PRO A 572 -3.24 -4.68 0.96
N GLY A 573 -3.11 -5.89 1.53
CA GLY A 573 -3.22 -6.11 2.97
C GLY A 573 -2.04 -5.59 3.79
N GLY A 574 -1.00 -5.07 3.13
CA GLY A 574 0.20 -4.59 3.79
C GLY A 574 1.03 -5.71 4.44
N PRO A 575 2.12 -5.35 5.13
CA PRO A 575 3.05 -6.31 5.72
C PRO A 575 2.42 -7.14 6.85
N ASP A 576 1.34 -6.64 7.47
CA ASP A 576 0.59 -7.29 8.55
C ASP A 576 -0.19 -8.51 8.06
N GLY A 577 -0.82 -8.38 6.88
CA GLY A 577 -1.61 -9.45 6.25
C GLY A 577 -0.77 -10.40 5.40
N ALA A 578 0.47 -10.05 5.10
CA ALA A 578 1.34 -10.85 4.24
C ALA A 578 1.92 -12.10 4.94
N VAL A 579 2.28 -13.09 4.12
CA VAL A 579 2.98 -14.29 4.58
C VAL A 579 4.36 -13.89 5.13
N PRO A 580 4.76 -14.33 6.34
CA PRO A 580 6.01 -13.93 6.98
C PRO A 580 7.25 -14.03 6.09
N GLN A 581 7.35 -15.13 5.33
CA GLN A 581 8.46 -15.38 4.42
C GLN A 581 8.54 -14.33 3.29
N VAL A 582 7.39 -13.90 2.75
CA VAL A 582 7.33 -12.90 1.68
C VAL A 582 7.80 -11.55 2.20
N THR A 583 7.31 -11.13 3.37
CA THR A 583 7.74 -9.88 4.00
C THR A 583 9.24 -9.90 4.31
N ALA A 584 9.77 -11.01 4.84
CA ALA A 584 11.19 -11.16 5.10
C ALA A 584 12.04 -11.08 3.83
N GLN A 585 11.59 -11.67 2.71
CA GLN A 585 12.29 -11.56 1.44
C GLN A 585 12.26 -10.14 0.88
N ALA A 586 11.12 -9.43 0.97
CA ALA A 586 11.02 -8.02 0.60
C ALA A 586 12.01 -7.16 1.40
N VAL A 587 12.04 -7.31 2.73
CA VAL A 587 12.99 -6.62 3.62
C VAL A 587 14.45 -6.90 3.21
N SER A 588 14.80 -8.16 2.99
CA SER A 588 16.15 -8.56 2.58
C SER A 588 16.53 -7.98 1.21
N SER A 589 15.59 -7.97 0.26
CA SER A 589 15.82 -7.50 -1.11
C SER A 589 15.94 -5.97 -1.17
N LEU A 590 15.09 -5.24 -0.44
CA LEU A 590 15.20 -3.78 -0.27
C LEU A 590 16.56 -3.39 0.31
N ARG A 591 17.03 -4.09 1.33
CA ARG A 591 18.37 -3.85 1.89
C ARG A 591 19.48 -4.12 0.87
N ALA A 592 19.35 -5.17 0.06
CA ALA A 592 20.35 -5.50 -0.96
C ALA A 592 20.51 -4.40 -2.03
N VAL A 593 19.50 -3.54 -2.21
CA VAL A 593 19.52 -2.38 -3.11
C VAL A 593 19.69 -1.04 -2.37
N ASN A 594 20.30 -1.05 -1.18
CA ASN A 594 20.59 0.12 -0.35
C ASN A 594 19.36 0.86 0.22
N LEU A 595 18.17 0.26 0.22
CA LEU A 595 16.96 0.79 0.88
C LEU A 595 16.82 0.24 2.32
N GLY A 596 17.90 0.34 3.09
CA GLY A 596 17.99 -0.26 4.43
C GLY A 596 17.07 0.39 5.47
N ALA A 597 16.78 1.69 5.33
CA ALA A 597 15.87 2.39 6.22
C ALA A 597 14.42 1.97 5.99
N GLU A 598 14.02 1.87 4.71
CA GLU A 598 12.72 1.38 4.26
C GLU A 598 12.51 -0.07 4.66
N ALA A 599 13.51 -0.94 4.42
CA ALA A 599 13.49 -2.33 4.84
C ALA A 599 13.22 -2.47 6.35
N ARG A 600 13.81 -1.60 7.17
CA ARG A 600 13.63 -1.61 8.63
C ARG A 600 12.26 -1.08 9.07
N ARG A 601 11.75 -0.03 8.43
CA ARG A 601 10.39 0.46 8.67
C ARG A 601 9.36 -0.62 8.31
N LEU A 602 9.53 -1.26 7.15
CA LEU A 602 8.69 -2.37 6.71
C LEU A 602 8.71 -3.57 7.68
N ALA A 603 9.90 -3.94 8.19
CA ALA A 603 10.03 -4.98 9.20
C ALA A 603 9.32 -4.60 10.52
N THR A 604 9.39 -3.33 10.91
CA THR A 604 8.76 -2.82 12.14
C THR A 604 7.24 -2.85 12.00
N GLU A 605 6.68 -2.38 10.89
CA GLU A 605 5.25 -2.46 10.58
C GLU A 605 4.79 -3.93 10.62
N ALA A 606 5.47 -4.82 9.89
CA ALA A 606 5.14 -6.25 9.82
C ALA A 606 5.08 -6.94 11.19
N LEU A 607 6.02 -6.62 12.09
CA LEU A 607 6.03 -7.17 13.44
C LEU A 607 4.96 -6.52 14.32
N MET A 608 4.71 -5.22 14.13
CA MET A 608 3.72 -4.46 14.89
C MET A 608 2.30 -4.97 14.64
N GLY A 609 1.92 -5.27 13.40
CA GLY A 609 0.62 -5.88 13.09
C GLY A 609 0.37 -7.23 13.77
N ARG A 610 1.44 -7.94 14.15
CA ARG A 610 1.37 -9.20 14.90
C ARG A 610 1.51 -9.01 16.41
N SER A 611 1.88 -7.83 16.88
CA SER A 611 1.87 -7.49 18.31
C SER A 611 0.46 -7.09 18.70
N HIS A 612 -0.25 -7.97 19.40
CA HIS A 612 -1.55 -7.60 19.94
C HIS A 612 -1.35 -6.63 21.10
N ALA A 613 -1.96 -5.45 21.02
CA ALA A 613 -2.36 -4.75 22.24
C ALA A 613 -3.36 -5.68 22.95
N ALA A 614 -3.06 -6.10 24.18
CA ALA A 614 -4.11 -6.72 24.97
C ALA A 614 -5.28 -5.73 25.04
N PRO A 615 -6.54 -6.13 24.78
CA PRO A 615 -7.67 -5.28 25.12
C PRO A 615 -7.54 -4.97 26.61
N GLY A 616 -7.34 -3.69 26.89
CA GLY A 616 -7.00 -3.17 28.22
C GLY A 616 -8.12 -3.32 29.23
#